data_AF-A0AAW9EGA6-F1
#
_entry.id   AF-A0AAW9EGA6-F1
#
_cell.length_a   1.000
_cell.length_b   1.000
_cell.length_c   1.000
_cell.angle_alpha   90.00
_cell.angle_beta   90.00
_cell.angle_gamma   90.00
#
_symmetry.space_group_name_H-M   'P 1'
#
loop_
_entity.id
_entity.type
_entity.pdbx_description
1 polymer ?
#
loop_
_entity_poly.entity_id
_entity_poly.type
_entity_poly.pdbx_seq_one_letter_code
_entity_poly.pdbx_strand_id
1 'polypeptide(L)'
;AHDHALNYAKLNRHLIGHRMMEQIHTQGTVITDVNHNLVEPCELYNQQGWLHRKGATPAHHDIVVIPGSRGDHSYLVKPII
;
A
#
# COMPACT_ATOMS: atom_id res chain seq x y z
N ALA A 1 2.23 7.68 17.34
CA ALA A 1 0.79 7.63 17.00
C ALA A 1 0.57 7.28 15.53
N HIS A 2 1.13 8.05 14.60
CA HIS A 2 1.07 7.76 13.15
C HIS A 2 1.50 6.33 12.79
N ASP A 3 2.70 5.89 13.21
CA ASP A 3 3.21 4.58 12.83
C ASP A 3 2.40 3.42 13.42
N HIS A 4 1.84 3.61 14.61
CA HIS A 4 0.90 2.64 15.19
C HIS A 4 -0.37 2.51 14.33
N ALA A 5 -0.89 3.62 13.78
CA ALA A 5 -2.03 3.59 12.87
C ALA A 5 -1.67 2.90 11.54
N LEU A 6 -0.47 3.11 11.01
CA LEU A 6 0.01 2.39 9.82
C LEU A 6 0.14 0.88 10.09
N ASN A 7 0.69 0.49 11.24
CA ASN A 7 0.81 -0.92 11.63
C ASN A 7 -0.56 -1.57 11.82
N TYR A 8 -1.49 -0.87 12.45
CA TYR A 8 -2.88 -1.32 12.57
C TYR A 8 -3.51 -1.52 11.18
N ALA A 9 -3.35 -0.56 10.26
CA ALA A 9 -3.90 -0.66 8.91
C ALA A 9 -3.34 -1.86 8.13
N LYS A 10 -2.03 -2.14 8.23
CA LYS A 10 -1.38 -3.31 7.62
C LYS A 10 -1.93 -4.62 8.21
N LEU A 11 -1.99 -4.73 9.54
CA LEU A 11 -2.54 -5.92 10.21
C LEU A 11 -4.01 -6.15 9.85
N ASN A 12 -4.81 -5.09 9.78
CA ASN A 12 -6.20 -5.18 9.37
C ASN A 12 -6.35 -5.72 7.95
N ARG A 13 -5.57 -5.21 6.98
CA ARG A 13 -5.58 -5.73 5.59
C ARG A 13 -5.12 -7.17 5.52
N HIS A 14 -4.10 -7.56 6.29
CA HIS A 14 -3.63 -8.93 6.35
C HIS A 14 -4.71 -9.89 6.85
N LEU A 15 -5.41 -9.53 7.93
CA LEU A 15 -6.51 -10.34 8.48
C LEU A 15 -7.69 -10.44 7.50
N ILE A 16 -8.04 -9.34 6.81
CA ILE A 16 -9.07 -9.36 5.76
C ILE A 16 -8.68 -10.34 4.65
N GLY A 17 -7.44 -10.25 4.15
CA GLY A 17 -6.92 -11.15 3.12
C GLY A 17 -6.99 -12.62 3.55
N HIS A 18 -6.55 -12.93 4.77
CA HIS A 18 -6.64 -14.28 5.34
C HIS A 18 -8.07 -14.81 5.34
N ARG A 19 -9.01 -14.04 5.91
CA ARG A 19 -10.43 -14.43 5.98
C ARG A 19 -11.07 -14.59 4.61
N MET A 20 -10.71 -13.76 3.64
CA MET A 20 -11.18 -13.91 2.26
C MET A 20 -10.68 -15.21 1.65
N MET A 21 -9.41 -15.56 1.85
CA MET A 21 -8.84 -16.81 1.34
C MET A 21 -9.47 -18.04 1.99
N GLU A 22 -9.68 -18.02 3.32
CA GLU A 22 -10.41 -19.07 4.04
C GLU A 22 -11.82 -19.28 3.47
N GLN A 23 -12.54 -18.20 3.23
CA GLN A 23 -13.92 -18.22 2.73
C GLN A 23 -14.06 -18.82 1.33
N ILE A 24 -13.04 -18.63 0.47
CA ILE A 24 -13.04 -19.18 -0.90
C ILE A 24 -12.19 -20.45 -1.03
N HIS A 25 -11.77 -21.02 0.11
CA HIS A 25 -10.97 -22.26 0.19
C HIS A 25 -9.71 -22.24 -0.67
N THR A 26 -9.00 -21.10 -0.68
CA THR A 26 -7.76 -20.94 -1.43
C THR A 26 -6.59 -20.62 -0.51
N GLN A 27 -5.40 -20.66 -1.08
CA GLN A 27 -4.18 -20.14 -0.49
C GLN A 27 -3.59 -19.07 -1.41
N GLY A 28 -2.80 -18.18 -0.84
CA GLY A 28 -2.18 -17.10 -1.60
C GLY A 28 -1.09 -16.41 -0.81
N THR A 29 -0.28 -15.65 -1.52
CA THR A 29 0.79 -14.83 -0.98
C THR A 29 0.52 -13.38 -1.30
N VAL A 30 0.89 -12.48 -0.39
CA VAL A 30 0.76 -11.04 -0.62
C VAL A 30 1.78 -10.61 -1.68
N ILE A 31 1.29 -10.07 -2.80
CA ILE A 31 2.15 -9.53 -3.88
C ILE A 31 2.61 -8.10 -3.55
N THR A 32 1.70 -7.26 -3.09
CA THR A 32 1.98 -5.86 -2.71
C THR A 32 1.02 -5.41 -1.60
N ASP A 33 1.53 -4.63 -0.66
CA ASP A 33 0.75 -3.93 0.37
C ASP A 33 1.32 -2.52 0.59
N VAL A 34 0.55 -1.51 0.20
CA VAL A 34 1.01 -0.12 0.14
C VAL A 34 0.00 0.81 0.84
N ASN A 35 0.52 1.76 1.60
CA ASN A 35 -0.28 2.85 2.15
C ASN A 35 -0.28 4.02 1.16
N HIS A 36 -1.44 4.55 0.81
CA HIS A 36 -1.57 5.77 -0.02
C HIS A 36 -1.80 7.06 0.79
N ASN A 37 -1.93 6.92 2.12
CA ASN A 37 -2.05 8.00 3.09
C ASN A 37 -1.04 7.75 4.20
N LEU A 38 0.06 8.50 4.20
CA LEU A 38 1.15 8.40 5.17
C LEU A 38 2.04 9.62 5.11
N VAL A 39 2.87 9.77 6.13
CA VAL A 39 4.05 10.64 6.12
C VAL A 39 5.28 9.77 6.32
N GLU A 40 6.29 9.92 5.48
CA GLU A 40 7.54 9.15 5.55
C GLU A 40 8.76 10.08 5.46
N PRO A 41 9.90 9.74 6.10
CA PRO A 41 11.12 10.51 5.92
C PRO A 41 11.59 10.43 4.46
N CYS A 42 12.12 11.52 3.94
CA CYS A 42 12.68 11.57 2.59
C CYS A 42 13.91 12.48 2.53
N GLU A 43 14.78 12.21 1.56
CA GLU A 43 15.87 13.11 1.17
C GLU A 43 15.62 13.62 -0.24
N LEU A 44 15.58 14.95 -0.39
CA LEU A 44 15.42 15.62 -1.67
C LEU A 44 16.48 16.72 -1.77
N TYR A 45 17.27 16.71 -2.84
CA TYR A 45 18.34 17.69 -3.06
C TYR A 45 19.31 17.82 -1.87
N ASN A 46 19.72 16.69 -1.28
CA ASN A 46 20.54 16.59 -0.07
C ASN A 46 19.94 17.28 1.17
N GLN A 47 18.61 17.45 1.21
CA GLN A 47 17.89 17.98 2.36
C GLN A 47 16.97 16.90 2.94
N GLN A 48 17.12 16.65 4.23
CA GLN A 48 16.25 15.76 4.99
C GLN A 48 14.89 16.43 5.22
N GLY A 49 13.82 15.68 5.04
CA GLY A 49 12.47 16.17 5.21
C GLY A 49 11.44 15.06 5.40
N TRP A 50 10.18 15.45 5.27
CA TRP A 50 9.02 14.58 5.39
C TRP A 50 8.19 14.65 4.13
N LEU A 51 7.94 13.49 3.52
CA LEU A 51 7.09 13.36 2.36
C LEU A 51 5.68 12.98 2.83
N HIS A 52 4.75 13.92 2.67
CA HIS A 52 3.34 13.69 2.90
C HIS A 52 2.71 13.10 1.63
N ARG A 53 2.05 11.95 1.76
CA ARG A 53 1.22 11.39 0.70
C ARG A 53 -0.21 11.32 1.16
N LYS A 54 -1.11 11.85 0.34
CA LYS A 54 -2.56 11.78 0.54
C LYS A 54 -3.22 11.37 -0.77
N GLY A 55 -3.72 10.15 -0.82
CA GLY A 55 -4.20 9.52 -2.07
C GLY A 55 -3.09 9.24 -3.08
N ALA A 56 -1.83 9.17 -2.64
CA ALA A 56 -0.68 8.92 -3.52
C ALA A 56 0.12 7.72 -3.01
N THR A 57 0.36 6.75 -3.90
CA THR A 57 1.03 5.50 -3.53
C THR A 57 2.55 5.63 -3.68
N PRO A 58 3.36 5.10 -2.73
CA PRO A 58 4.81 5.05 -2.87
C PRO A 58 5.23 4.27 -4.12
N ALA A 59 6.18 4.83 -4.88
CA ALA A 59 6.71 4.24 -6.12
C ALA A 59 8.02 3.46 -5.88
N HIS A 60 8.30 3.08 -4.63
CA HIS A 60 9.52 2.35 -4.25
C HIS A 60 9.32 0.82 -4.19
N HIS A 61 8.12 0.32 -4.52
CA HIS A 61 7.81 -1.11 -4.58
C HIS A 61 7.85 -1.60 -6.03
N ASP A 62 8.27 -2.85 -6.25
CA ASP A 62 8.38 -3.43 -7.60
C ASP A 62 7.07 -3.44 -8.38
N ILE A 63 5.95 -3.71 -7.70
CA ILE A 63 4.61 -3.70 -8.24
C ILE A 63 3.72 -2.90 -7.30
N VAL A 64 2.92 -2.01 -7.86
CA VAL A 64 1.97 -1.18 -7.11
C VAL A 64 0.58 -1.38 -7.66
N VAL A 65 -0.41 -1.45 -6.77
CA VAL A 65 -1.83 -1.47 -7.15
C VAL A 65 -2.38 -0.05 -7.23
N ILE A 66 -3.05 0.27 -8.34
CA ILE A 66 -3.87 1.47 -8.52
C ILE A 66 -5.34 1.03 -8.52
N PRO A 67 -6.03 1.12 -7.38
CA PRO A 67 -7.43 0.72 -7.29
C PRO A 67 -8.32 1.73 -8.02
N GLY A 68 -9.22 1.23 -8.87
CA GLY A 68 -10.36 2.01 -9.37
C GLY A 68 -11.47 2.15 -8.33
N SER A 69 -12.59 2.78 -8.70
CA SER A 69 -13.79 2.76 -7.85
C SER A 69 -14.50 1.40 -7.95
N ARG A 70 -15.54 1.20 -7.14
CA ARG A 70 -16.34 -0.03 -7.19
C ARG A 70 -16.99 -0.19 -8.58
N GLY A 71 -16.56 -1.20 -9.32
CA GLY A 71 -17.04 -1.50 -10.68
C GLY A 71 -16.10 -1.02 -11.79
N ASP A 72 -15.07 -0.24 -11.45
CA ASP A 72 -14.07 0.24 -12.42
C ASP A 72 -12.86 -0.71 -12.50
N HIS A 73 -12.03 -0.50 -13.52
CA HIS A 73 -10.76 -1.19 -13.68
C HIS A 73 -9.76 -0.82 -12.57
N SER A 74 -9.00 -1.82 -12.11
CA SER A 74 -7.82 -1.64 -11.26
C SER A 74 -6.58 -2.09 -12.03
N TYR A 75 -5.45 -1.45 -11.75
CA TYR A 75 -4.20 -1.69 -12.49
C TYR A 75 -3.10 -2.15 -11.56
N LEU A 76 -2.30 -3.11 -12.02
CA LEU A 76 -0.98 -3.40 -11.47
C LEU A 76 0.03 -2.68 -12.35
N VAL A 77 0.86 -1.83 -11.74
CA VAL A 77 1.86 -1.02 -12.44
C VAL A 77 3.24 -1.26 -11.86
N LYS A 78 4.26 -1.12 -12.70
CA LYS A 78 5.66 -1.06 -12.28
C LYS A 78 6.15 0.39 -12.35
N PRO A 79 6.77 0.92 -11.29
CA PRO A 79 7.38 2.25 -11.35
C PRO A 79 8.44 2.33 -12.45
N ILE A 80 8.41 3.46 -13.18
CA ILE A 80 9.46 3.84 -14.13
C ILE A 80 10.42 4.70 -13.31
N ILE A 81 11.52 4.11 -12.86
CA ILE A 81 12.60 4.84 -12.19
C ILE A 81 13.42 5.57 -13.26
#